data_AF-A0A957TUQ6-F1
#
_entry.id   AF-A0A957TUQ6-F1
#
_cell.length_a   1.000
_cell.length_b   1.000
_cell.length_c   1.000
_cell.angle_alpha   90.00
_cell.angle_beta   90.00
_cell.angle_gamma   90.00
#
_symmetry.space_group_name_H-M   'P 1'
#
loop_
_entity.id
_entity.type
_entity.pdbx_description
1 polymer ?
#
loop_
_entity_poly.entity_id
_entity_poly.type
_entity_poly.pdbx_seq_one_letter_code
_entity_poly.pdbx_strand_id
1 'polypeptide(L)'
;MDYIIVGGGVYGCGIAWELARRGAAVLLLEAGALAGGASGGLGKRGVRANGRDLRELPLMRMAYEQWPTLHDELGHDTGYERVGHLQIIERPRDLVGASARAWTQQQQGIATQVLDSAALCEREPYVNEAVLGALYCPNDGIADHTATTLGYAAAAQRAGAQIRPETRVTAIEQKAGRVTAVQTATAERIAVGKALILLANSAVPSLLETAFQLTLPIWSRLP
;
A
#
# COMPACT_ATOMS: atom_id res chain seq x y z
N MET A 1 18.30 -7.49 16.34
CA MET A 1 17.04 -6.74 16.15
C MET A 1 15.88 -7.69 16.37
N ASP A 2 14.79 -7.21 16.97
CA ASP A 2 13.60 -8.03 17.18
C ASP A 2 12.93 -8.37 15.86
N TYR A 3 12.74 -7.36 15.01
CA TYR A 3 12.10 -7.50 13.70
C TYR A 3 13.06 -7.07 12.60
N ILE A 4 13.21 -7.92 11.59
CA ILE A 4 13.87 -7.58 10.33
C ILE A 4 12.80 -7.45 9.25
N ILE A 5 12.79 -6.33 8.54
CA ILE A 5 11.90 -6.07 7.41
C ILE A 5 12.74 -6.02 6.14
N VAL A 6 12.36 -6.75 5.10
CA VAL A 6 13.05 -6.76 3.80
C VAL A 6 12.16 -6.09 2.77
N GLY A 7 12.53 -4.89 2.33
CA GLY A 7 11.77 -4.06 1.39
C GLY A 7 11.36 -2.71 1.98
N GLY A 8 11.84 -1.63 1.36
CA GLY A 8 11.60 -0.22 1.69
C GLY A 8 10.50 0.44 0.88
N GLY A 9 9.47 -0.33 0.50
CA GLY A 9 8.22 0.20 -0.05
C GLY A 9 7.25 0.64 1.06
N VAL A 10 6.08 1.14 0.67
CA VAL A 10 5.08 1.73 1.58
C VAL A 10 4.69 0.78 2.72
N TYR A 11 4.51 -0.52 2.44
CA TYR A 11 4.21 -1.50 3.47
C TYR A 11 5.37 -1.72 4.44
N GLY A 12 6.60 -1.78 3.94
CA GLY A 12 7.79 -1.98 4.77
C GLY A 12 8.03 -0.80 5.69
N CYS A 13 7.99 0.41 5.15
CA CYS A 13 8.14 1.64 5.92
C CYS A 13 6.99 1.81 6.94
N GLY A 14 5.74 1.55 6.52
CA GLY A 14 4.58 1.60 7.40
C GLY A 14 4.68 0.61 8.57
N ILE A 15 4.99 -0.66 8.30
CA ILE A 15 5.18 -1.67 9.35
C ILE A 15 6.37 -1.31 10.26
N ALA A 16 7.46 -0.78 9.70
CA ALA A 16 8.61 -0.34 10.49
C ALA A 16 8.22 0.76 11.48
N TRP A 17 7.45 1.75 11.03
CA TRP A 17 6.92 2.81 11.88
C TRP A 17 5.99 2.27 12.97
N GLU A 18 5.02 1.43 12.60
CA GLU A 18 4.05 0.83 13.53
C GLU A 18 4.73 0.02 14.64
N LEU A 19 5.75 -0.77 14.30
CA LEU A 19 6.50 -1.57 15.25
C LEU A 19 7.41 -0.70 16.13
N ALA A 20 8.15 0.23 15.53
CA ALA A 20 9.10 1.08 16.25
C ALA A 20 8.41 2.02 17.24
N ARG A 21 7.27 2.64 16.85
CA ARG A 21 6.51 3.51 17.77
C ARG A 21 5.87 2.75 18.95
N ARG A 22 5.79 1.42 18.86
CA ARG A 22 5.37 0.53 19.95
C ARG A 22 6.55 -0.03 20.76
N GLY A 23 7.76 0.50 20.55
CA GLY A 23 8.97 0.18 21.31
C GLY A 23 9.73 -1.06 20.82
N ALA A 24 9.41 -1.60 19.64
CA ALA A 24 10.13 -2.75 19.10
C ALA A 24 11.47 -2.34 18.46
N ALA A 25 12.50 -3.18 18.60
CA ALA A 25 13.77 -3.02 17.89
C ALA A 25 13.65 -3.47 16.43
N VAL A 26 13.55 -2.53 15.49
CA VAL A 26 13.29 -2.78 14.07
C VAL A 26 14.50 -2.42 13.22
N LEU A 27 14.82 -3.30 12.25
CA LEU A 27 15.72 -2.99 11.16
C LEU A 27 15.05 -3.27 9.81
N LEU A 28 14.96 -2.25 8.96
CA LEU A 28 14.51 -2.36 7.58
C LEU A 28 15.71 -2.37 6.62
N LEU A 29 15.75 -3.36 5.74
CA LEU A 29 16.77 -3.53 4.70
C LEU A 29 16.12 -3.36 3.33
N GLU A 30 16.58 -2.38 2.56
CA GLU A 30 16.11 -2.12 1.18
C GLU A 30 17.27 -2.35 0.21
N ALA A 31 17.02 -3.06 -0.89
CA ALA A 31 18.05 -3.43 -1.86
C ALA A 31 18.58 -2.24 -2.69
N GLY A 32 17.79 -1.20 -2.88
CA GLY A 32 18.17 0.04 -3.55
C GLY A 32 17.80 1.28 -2.73
N ALA A 33 17.17 2.26 -3.37
CA ALA A 33 16.60 3.42 -2.69
C ALA A 33 15.23 3.11 -2.07
N LEU A 34 14.91 3.77 -0.97
CA LEU A 34 13.55 3.74 -0.40
C LEU A 34 12.54 4.24 -1.44
N ALA A 35 11.36 3.64 -1.46
CA ALA A 35 10.35 3.87 -2.49
C ALA A 35 10.82 3.62 -3.94
N GLY A 36 11.95 2.95 -4.18
CA GLY A 36 12.48 2.73 -5.54
C GLY A 36 11.68 1.76 -6.42
N GLY A 37 10.74 1.01 -5.84
CA GLY A 37 9.84 0.10 -6.56
C GLY A 37 8.46 0.70 -6.83
N ALA A 38 7.42 -0.14 -6.83
CA ALA A 38 6.02 0.26 -7.09
C ALA A 38 5.46 1.32 -6.10
N SER A 39 6.13 1.54 -4.96
CA SER A 39 5.74 2.54 -3.98
C SER A 39 6.24 3.95 -4.27
N GLY A 40 7.12 4.15 -5.27
CA GLY A 40 7.58 5.49 -5.66
C GLY A 40 7.52 5.73 -7.18
N GLY A 41 7.80 6.96 -7.56
CA GLY A 41 7.57 7.50 -8.89
C GLY A 41 6.88 8.87 -8.86
N LEU A 42 6.51 9.37 -10.05
CA LEU A 42 5.90 10.69 -10.18
C LEU A 42 4.38 10.66 -9.97
N GLY A 43 3.90 11.67 -9.24
CA GLY A 43 2.50 12.02 -9.11
C GLY A 43 1.76 11.30 -7.99
N LYS A 44 0.45 11.54 -7.94
CA LYS A 44 -0.44 10.98 -6.92
C LYS A 44 -1.09 9.68 -7.39
N ARG A 45 -1.50 8.83 -6.45
CA ARG A 45 -2.25 7.58 -6.71
C ARG A 45 -3.49 7.52 -5.84
N GLY A 46 -4.47 6.73 -6.29
CA GLY A 46 -5.79 6.69 -5.67
C GLY A 46 -5.80 6.04 -4.29
N VAL A 47 -6.33 6.77 -3.31
CA VAL A 47 -6.82 6.26 -2.03
C VAL A 47 -8.33 6.03 -2.21
N ARG A 48 -8.72 4.85 -2.69
CA ARG A 48 -10.08 4.62 -3.19
C ARG A 48 -10.74 3.31 -2.76
N ALA A 49 -12.04 3.35 -2.49
CA ALA A 49 -12.90 2.16 -2.34
C ALA A 49 -13.56 1.75 -3.66
N ASN A 50 -13.80 2.70 -4.57
CA ASN A 50 -14.27 2.39 -5.91
C ASN A 50 -13.34 1.38 -6.59
N GLY A 51 -13.90 0.41 -7.32
CA GLY A 51 -13.15 -0.64 -8.01
C GLY A 51 -12.39 -1.66 -7.13
N ARG A 52 -12.50 -1.61 -5.79
CA ARG A 52 -11.88 -2.62 -4.90
C ARG A 52 -12.68 -3.92 -4.78
N ASP A 53 -12.10 -4.97 -4.22
CA ASP A 53 -12.93 -6.11 -3.83
C ASP A 53 -13.83 -5.71 -2.64
N LEU A 54 -15.06 -6.24 -2.57
CA LEU A 54 -15.97 -5.95 -1.46
C LEU A 54 -15.40 -6.35 -0.10
N ARG A 55 -14.50 -7.34 -0.07
CA ARG A 55 -13.80 -7.81 1.13
C ARG A 55 -12.78 -6.80 1.66
N GLU A 56 -12.38 -5.82 0.84
CA GLU A 56 -11.40 -4.80 1.22
C GLU A 56 -12.05 -3.52 1.78
N LEU A 57 -13.37 -3.38 1.70
CA LEU A 57 -14.06 -2.17 2.13
C LEU A 57 -13.89 -1.85 3.63
N PRO A 58 -13.81 -2.82 4.56
CA PRO A 58 -13.49 -2.52 5.95
C PRO A 58 -12.14 -1.82 6.12
N LEU A 59 -11.13 -2.19 5.32
CA LEU A 59 -9.82 -1.53 5.33
C LEU A 59 -9.92 -0.10 4.77
N MET A 60 -10.76 0.12 3.76
CA MET A 60 -10.96 1.45 3.20
C MET A 60 -11.65 2.41 4.16
N ARG A 61 -12.58 1.92 4.97
CA ARG A 61 -13.21 2.74 6.03
C ARG A 61 -12.18 3.20 7.04
N MET A 62 -11.30 2.31 7.50
CA MET A 62 -10.18 2.68 8.37
C MET A 62 -9.25 3.68 7.68
N ALA A 63 -8.95 3.47 6.39
CA ALA A 63 -8.11 4.38 5.63
C ALA A 63 -8.72 5.80 5.56
N TYR A 64 -10.04 5.94 5.34
CA TYR A 64 -10.69 7.26 5.29
C TYR A 64 -10.60 8.04 6.59
N GLU A 65 -10.49 7.35 7.73
CA GLU A 65 -10.29 7.98 9.03
C GLU A 65 -8.82 8.40 9.23
N GLN A 66 -7.88 7.59 8.76
CA GLN A 66 -6.44 7.79 8.97
C GLN A 66 -5.81 8.82 8.02
N TRP A 67 -6.14 8.77 6.72
CA TRP A 67 -5.47 9.60 5.71
C TRP A 67 -5.53 11.11 5.96
N PRO A 68 -6.64 11.71 6.45
CA PRO A 68 -6.71 13.13 6.76
C PRO A 68 -5.67 13.60 7.78
N THR A 69 -5.32 12.78 8.78
CA THR A 69 -4.39 13.14 9.86
C THR A 69 -2.99 12.57 9.68
N LEU A 70 -2.81 11.70 8.69
CA LEU A 70 -1.56 10.96 8.52
C LEU A 70 -0.34 11.88 8.34
N HIS A 71 -0.49 13.02 7.67
CA HIS A 71 0.61 13.96 7.47
C HIS A 71 1.16 14.52 8.79
N ASP A 72 0.29 14.80 9.77
CA ASP A 72 0.66 15.25 11.11
C ASP A 72 1.35 14.13 11.89
N GLU A 73 0.78 12.93 11.86
CA GLU A 73 1.35 11.75 12.54
C GLU A 73 2.75 11.40 12.01
N LEU A 74 2.94 11.55 10.69
CA LEU A 74 4.22 11.32 10.02
C LEU A 74 5.14 12.54 10.07
N GLY A 75 4.68 13.72 10.53
CA GLY A 75 5.43 14.98 10.43
C GLY A 75 5.98 15.24 9.03
N HIS A 76 5.22 14.84 8.00
CA HIS A 76 5.64 14.85 6.61
C HIS A 76 4.41 14.97 5.71
N ASP A 77 4.44 15.88 4.74
CA ASP A 77 3.33 16.05 3.80
C ASP A 77 3.21 14.81 2.89
N THR A 78 2.04 14.19 2.89
CA THR A 78 1.71 13.03 2.04
C THR A 78 1.13 13.44 0.70
N GLY A 79 0.82 14.74 0.53
CA GLY A 79 0.09 15.26 -0.60
C GLY A 79 -1.34 14.69 -0.70
N TYR A 80 -1.92 14.20 0.40
CA TYR A 80 -3.26 13.63 0.40
C TYR A 80 -4.33 14.70 0.14
N GLU A 81 -5.22 14.40 -0.80
CA GLU A 81 -6.39 15.23 -1.12
C GLU A 81 -7.63 14.36 -1.28
N ARG A 82 -8.71 14.72 -0.59
CA ARG A 82 -10.02 14.07 -0.73
C ARG A 82 -10.80 14.71 -1.87
N VAL A 83 -10.52 14.27 -3.09
CA VAL A 83 -11.10 14.80 -4.33
C VAL A 83 -12.35 14.03 -4.79
N GLY A 84 -12.66 12.91 -4.14
CA GLY A 84 -13.63 11.93 -4.62
C GLY A 84 -13.11 11.13 -5.82
N HIS A 85 -13.85 10.10 -6.23
CA HIS A 85 -13.52 9.30 -7.40
C HIS A 85 -14.77 8.94 -8.19
N LEU A 86 -14.71 9.11 -9.50
CA LEU A 86 -15.75 8.74 -10.45
C LEU A 86 -15.28 7.53 -11.25
N GLN A 87 -15.99 6.41 -11.12
CA GLN A 87 -15.82 5.28 -12.02
C GLN A 87 -16.87 5.37 -13.13
N ILE A 88 -16.43 5.74 -14.33
CA ILE A 88 -17.26 6.00 -15.51
C ILE A 88 -17.99 4.73 -15.98
N ILE A 89 -19.25 4.89 -16.38
CA ILE A 89 -20.11 3.83 -16.90
C ILE A 89 -20.48 4.16 -18.35
N GLU A 90 -19.96 3.38 -19.29
CA GLU A 90 -20.16 3.60 -20.73
C GLU A 90 -21.12 2.60 -21.38
N ARG A 91 -21.44 1.49 -20.68
CA ARG A 91 -22.24 0.40 -21.24
C ARG A 91 -23.50 0.19 -20.41
N PRO A 92 -24.70 0.05 -21.01
CA PRO A 92 -25.94 -0.08 -20.26
C PRO A 92 -25.95 -1.26 -19.28
N ARG A 93 -25.30 -2.38 -19.64
CA ARG A 93 -25.17 -3.58 -18.78
C ARG A 93 -24.44 -3.32 -17.47
N ASP A 94 -23.58 -2.30 -17.41
CA ASP A 94 -22.78 -1.99 -16.23
C ASP A 94 -23.57 -1.13 -15.22
N LEU A 95 -24.69 -0.50 -15.61
CA LEU A 95 -25.53 0.31 -14.72
C LEU A 95 -26.17 -0.52 -13.59
N VAL A 96 -26.65 -1.72 -13.91
CA VAL A 96 -27.23 -2.65 -12.91
C VAL A 96 -26.16 -3.09 -11.93
N GLY A 97 -24.97 -3.43 -12.43
CA GLY A 97 -23.82 -3.79 -11.61
C GLY A 97 -23.37 -2.64 -10.71
N ALA A 98 -23.33 -1.41 -11.23
CA ALA A 98 -22.99 -0.22 -10.46
C ALA A 98 -24.00 0.05 -9.34
N SER A 99 -25.30 -0.12 -9.60
CA SER A 99 -26.36 0.07 -8.60
C SER A 99 -26.26 -0.96 -7.46
N ALA A 100 -26.10 -2.24 -7.79
CA ALA A 100 -25.90 -3.30 -6.80
C ALA A 100 -24.63 -3.07 -5.97
N ARG A 101 -23.57 -2.58 -6.62
CA ARG A 101 -22.29 -2.28 -5.98
C ARG A 101 -22.36 -1.07 -5.07
N ALA A 102 -23.02 0.02 -5.49
CA ALA A 102 -23.28 1.19 -4.65
C ALA A 102 -24.06 0.79 -3.39
N TRP A 103 -25.14 0.01 -3.56
CA TRP A 103 -25.92 -0.49 -2.43
C TRP A 103 -25.06 -1.30 -1.45
N THR A 104 -24.26 -2.24 -1.96
CA THR A 104 -23.39 -3.06 -1.11
C THR A 104 -22.31 -2.23 -0.39
N GLN A 105 -21.73 -1.24 -1.08
CA GLN A 105 -20.76 -0.31 -0.48
C GLN A 105 -21.39 0.52 0.65
N GLN A 106 -22.61 1.02 0.44
CA GLN A 106 -23.36 1.76 1.46
C GLN A 106 -23.64 0.89 2.69
N GLN A 107 -24.03 -0.38 2.52
CA GLN A 107 -24.23 -1.31 3.64
C GLN A 107 -22.95 -1.53 4.46
N GLN A 108 -21.77 -1.32 3.86
CA GLN A 108 -20.47 -1.43 4.54
C GLN A 108 -19.91 -0.07 5.01
N GLY A 109 -20.73 0.98 5.02
CA GLY A 109 -20.34 2.31 5.50
C GLY A 109 -19.47 3.11 4.52
N ILE A 110 -19.41 2.70 3.26
CA ILE A 110 -18.74 3.46 2.20
C ILE A 110 -19.79 4.29 1.47
N ALA A 111 -19.74 5.61 1.65
CA ALA A 111 -20.60 6.53 0.92
C ALA A 111 -20.32 6.39 -0.59
N THR A 112 -21.22 5.75 -1.31
CA THR A 112 -21.09 5.53 -2.76
C THR A 112 -22.44 5.75 -3.40
N GLN A 113 -22.49 6.49 -4.50
CA GLN A 113 -23.72 6.80 -5.23
C GLN A 113 -23.54 6.54 -6.72
N VAL A 114 -24.63 6.18 -7.38
CA VAL A 114 -24.67 6.17 -8.85
C VAL A 114 -25.14 7.55 -9.28
N LEU A 115 -24.33 8.22 -10.09
CA LEU A 115 -24.70 9.42 -10.82
C LEU A 115 -25.21 8.99 -12.19
N ASP A 116 -26.36 9.53 -12.61
CA ASP A 116 -26.76 9.47 -14.02
C ASP A 116 -25.93 10.46 -14.86
N SER A 117 -26.13 10.44 -16.17
CA SER A 117 -25.42 11.31 -17.12
C SER A 117 -25.60 12.79 -16.78
N ALA A 118 -26.82 13.23 -16.43
CA ALA A 118 -27.10 14.63 -16.12
C ALA A 118 -26.34 15.11 -14.87
N ALA A 119 -26.43 14.37 -13.77
CA ALA A 119 -25.72 14.69 -12.53
C ALA A 119 -24.20 14.58 -12.67
N LEU A 120 -23.72 13.67 -13.53
CA LEU A 120 -22.30 13.57 -13.86
C LEU A 120 -21.82 14.81 -14.63
N CYS A 121 -22.54 15.27 -15.65
CA CYS A 121 -22.20 16.46 -16.42
C CYS A 121 -22.29 17.75 -15.59
N GLU A 122 -23.22 17.85 -14.64
CA GLU A 122 -23.28 18.97 -13.70
C GLU A 122 -22.02 19.02 -12.83
N ARG A 123 -21.55 17.86 -12.36
CA ARG A 123 -20.35 17.74 -11.53
C ARG A 123 -19.05 17.96 -12.31
N GLU A 124 -18.93 17.33 -13.47
CA GLU A 124 -17.74 17.35 -14.32
C GLU A 124 -18.12 17.82 -15.73
N PRO A 125 -18.21 19.15 -15.97
CA PRO A 125 -18.75 19.71 -17.23
C PRO A 125 -17.97 19.34 -18.51
N TYR A 126 -16.75 18.82 -18.37
CA TYR A 126 -15.89 18.41 -19.48
C TYR A 126 -15.97 16.91 -19.80
N VAL A 127 -16.79 16.15 -19.07
CA VAL A 127 -17.04 14.74 -19.39
C VAL A 127 -17.81 14.62 -20.71
N ASN A 128 -17.56 13.54 -21.46
CA ASN A 128 -18.31 13.28 -22.69
C ASN A 128 -19.78 12.97 -22.35
N GLU A 129 -20.71 13.74 -22.93
CA GLU A 129 -22.16 13.57 -22.74
C GLU A 129 -22.70 12.18 -23.14
N ALA A 130 -21.95 11.42 -23.96
CA ALA A 130 -22.27 10.05 -24.32
C ALA A 130 -22.09 9.04 -23.16
N VAL A 131 -21.43 9.44 -22.06
CA VAL A 131 -21.30 8.62 -20.86
C VAL A 131 -22.66 8.45 -20.19
N LEU A 132 -22.97 7.21 -19.77
CA LEU A 132 -24.28 6.87 -19.22
C LEU A 132 -24.43 7.26 -17.74
N GLY A 133 -23.31 7.40 -17.04
CA GLY A 133 -23.27 7.77 -15.63
C GLY A 133 -21.93 7.41 -14.97
N ALA A 134 -21.87 7.49 -13.65
CA ALA A 134 -20.68 7.11 -12.89
C ALA A 134 -21.02 6.53 -11.51
N LEU A 135 -20.19 5.61 -11.04
CA LEU A 135 -20.17 5.25 -9.62
C LEU A 135 -19.25 6.23 -8.88
N TYR A 136 -19.83 7.10 -8.07
CA TYR A 136 -19.14 8.16 -7.35
C TYR A 136 -18.93 7.81 -5.88
N CYS A 137 -17.70 7.95 -5.40
CA CYS A 137 -17.37 7.85 -3.99
C CYS A 137 -16.70 9.17 -3.52
N PRO A 138 -17.38 10.01 -2.71
CA PRO A 138 -16.86 11.30 -2.28
C PRO A 138 -15.67 11.23 -1.32
N ASN A 139 -15.55 10.13 -0.56
CA ASN A 139 -14.45 9.97 0.40
C ASN A 139 -13.17 9.41 -0.22
N ASP A 140 -13.23 8.97 -1.48
CA ASP A 140 -12.03 8.63 -2.23
C ASP A 140 -11.14 9.86 -2.42
N GLY A 141 -9.86 9.63 -2.60
CA GLY A 141 -8.88 10.69 -2.77
C GLY A 141 -7.64 10.22 -3.49
N ILE A 142 -6.61 11.03 -3.42
CA ILE A 142 -5.31 10.77 -4.01
C ILE A 142 -4.22 11.16 -3.02
N ALA A 143 -3.06 10.52 -3.08
CA ALA A 143 -1.88 10.90 -2.29
C ALA A 143 -0.60 10.71 -3.11
N ASP A 144 0.43 11.50 -2.82
CA ASP A 144 1.75 11.28 -3.38
C ASP A 144 2.37 10.06 -2.71
N HIS A 145 2.51 8.97 -3.47
CA HIS A 145 2.94 7.69 -2.93
C HIS A 145 4.43 7.66 -2.58
N THR A 146 5.26 8.43 -3.28
CA THR A 146 6.68 8.59 -2.94
C THR A 146 6.82 9.35 -1.64
N ALA A 147 6.19 10.53 -1.54
CA ALA A 147 6.22 11.36 -0.34
C ALA A 147 5.65 10.62 0.87
N THR A 148 4.53 9.91 0.69
CA THR A 148 3.94 9.08 1.75
C THR A 148 4.93 7.99 2.23
N THR A 149 5.56 7.27 1.31
CA THR A 149 6.52 6.19 1.67
C THR A 149 7.73 6.74 2.42
N LEU A 150 8.27 7.87 1.97
CA LEU A 150 9.40 8.53 2.63
C LEU A 150 9.00 9.14 3.98
N GLY A 151 7.78 9.67 4.10
CA GLY A 151 7.19 10.12 5.36
C GLY A 151 7.12 9.00 6.40
N TYR A 152 6.63 7.81 6.01
CA TYR A 152 6.66 6.63 6.87
C TYR A 152 8.09 6.23 7.28
N ALA A 153 9.05 6.25 6.34
CA ALA A 153 10.43 5.91 6.65
C ALA A 153 11.05 6.89 7.67
N ALA A 154 10.85 8.19 7.47
CA ALA A 154 11.32 9.23 8.38
C ALA A 154 10.66 9.09 9.76
N ALA A 155 9.35 8.82 9.81
CA ALA A 155 8.64 8.60 11.05
C ALA A 155 9.13 7.35 11.79
N ALA A 156 9.42 6.26 11.07
CA ALA A 156 10.01 5.05 11.63
C ALA A 156 11.39 5.32 12.26
N GLN A 157 12.26 6.08 11.56
CA GLN A 157 13.58 6.46 12.08
C GLN A 157 13.48 7.33 13.33
N ARG A 158 12.56 8.32 13.35
CA ARG A 158 12.30 9.12 14.56
C ARG A 158 11.79 8.28 15.73
N ALA A 159 11.06 7.20 15.45
CA ALA A 159 10.62 6.23 16.44
C ALA A 159 11.69 5.18 16.82
N GLY A 160 12.90 5.27 16.28
CA GLY A 160 14.04 4.41 16.64
C GLY A 160 14.29 3.22 15.71
N ALA A 161 13.56 3.07 14.60
CA ALA A 161 13.87 2.06 13.60
C ALA A 161 15.21 2.36 12.92
N GLN A 162 16.00 1.32 12.66
CA GLN A 162 17.15 1.42 11.78
C GLN A 162 16.70 1.12 10.35
N ILE A 163 17.11 1.95 9.39
CA ILE A 163 16.78 1.77 7.97
C ILE A 163 18.09 1.79 7.19
N ARG A 164 18.32 0.75 6.40
CA ARG A 164 19.53 0.57 5.58
C ARG A 164 19.13 0.39 4.12
N PRO A 165 19.15 1.47 3.32
CA PRO A 165 19.07 1.36 1.86
C PRO A 165 20.33 0.68 1.31
N GLU A 166 20.30 0.33 0.02
CA GLU A 166 21.40 -0.35 -0.69
C GLU A 166 21.92 -1.64 -0.03
N THR A 167 21.07 -2.26 0.79
CA THR A 167 21.37 -3.47 1.57
C THR A 167 20.47 -4.61 1.11
N ARG A 168 20.84 -5.23 -0.01
CA ARG A 168 20.11 -6.37 -0.57
C ARG A 168 20.28 -7.60 0.32
N VAL A 169 19.16 -8.20 0.75
CA VAL A 169 19.15 -9.54 1.35
C VAL A 169 19.20 -10.60 0.25
N THR A 170 20.09 -11.57 0.40
CA THR A 170 20.35 -12.62 -0.60
C THR A 170 20.00 -14.01 -0.09
N ALA A 171 20.01 -14.22 1.24
CA ALA A 171 19.66 -15.51 1.83
C ALA A 171 19.01 -15.35 3.21
N ILE A 172 18.26 -16.38 3.61
CA ILE A 172 17.63 -16.49 4.93
C ILE A 172 18.18 -17.75 5.59
N GLU A 173 18.69 -17.61 6.81
CA GLU A 173 19.14 -18.72 7.63
C GLU A 173 18.01 -19.20 8.54
N GLN A 174 17.91 -20.52 8.68
CA GLN A 174 16.95 -21.14 9.58
C GLN A 174 17.55 -22.29 10.37
N LYS A 175 17.01 -22.53 11.56
CA LYS A 175 17.35 -23.67 12.41
C LYS A 175 16.07 -24.22 13.03
N ALA A 176 15.84 -25.52 12.87
CA ALA A 176 14.66 -26.22 13.39
C ALA A 176 13.32 -25.52 13.04
N GLY A 177 13.16 -25.12 11.77
CA GLY A 177 11.93 -24.47 11.28
C GLY A 177 11.75 -23.00 11.68
N ARG A 178 12.72 -22.39 12.39
CA ARG A 178 12.71 -20.98 12.77
C ARG A 178 13.77 -20.20 12.02
N VAL A 179 13.40 -19.02 11.48
CA VAL A 179 14.37 -18.05 10.94
C VAL A 179 15.27 -17.54 12.05
N THR A 180 16.58 -17.55 11.81
CA THR A 180 17.60 -17.13 12.79
C THR A 180 18.43 -15.93 12.33
N ALA A 181 18.61 -15.75 11.02
CA ALA A 181 19.34 -14.63 10.46
C ALA A 181 18.99 -14.41 8.99
N VAL A 182 19.41 -13.27 8.46
CA VAL A 182 19.50 -13.01 7.02
C VAL A 182 20.94 -12.71 6.64
N GLN A 183 21.29 -12.98 5.38
CA GLN A 183 22.58 -12.60 4.80
C GLN A 183 22.36 -11.52 3.74
N THR A 184 23.23 -10.52 3.73
CA THR A 184 23.22 -9.45 2.74
C THR A 184 24.15 -9.77 1.56
N ALA A 185 24.05 -9.00 0.48
CA ALA A 185 24.92 -9.11 -0.68
C ALA A 185 26.41 -8.85 -0.36
N THR A 186 26.73 -8.18 0.75
CA THR A 186 28.09 -7.98 1.26
C THR A 186 28.55 -9.08 2.22
N ALA A 187 27.82 -10.19 2.28
CA ALA A 187 28.04 -11.32 3.21
C ALA A 187 27.93 -10.95 4.70
N GLU A 188 27.31 -9.81 5.03
CA GLU A 188 26.97 -9.48 6.41
C GLU A 188 25.84 -10.39 6.90
N ARG A 189 26.02 -10.97 8.08
CA ARG A 189 25.03 -11.79 8.75
C ARG A 189 24.31 -10.99 9.83
N ILE A 190 22.98 -10.87 9.71
CA ILE A 190 22.15 -10.11 10.64
C ILE A 190 21.19 -11.05 11.37
N ALA A 191 21.32 -11.15 12.68
CA ALA A 191 20.48 -12.02 13.51
C ALA A 191 19.03 -11.51 13.62
N VAL A 192 18.08 -12.43 13.45
CA VAL A 192 16.64 -12.22 13.60
C VAL A 192 16.22 -12.68 15.00
N GLY A 193 15.69 -11.76 15.81
CA GLY A 193 15.24 -12.05 17.17
C GLY A 193 13.89 -12.75 17.19
N LYS A 194 12.84 -12.03 16.80
CA LYS A 194 11.44 -12.45 16.85
C LYS A 194 10.91 -12.87 15.48
N ALA A 195 11.00 -12.00 14.47
CA ALA A 195 10.42 -12.28 13.15
C ALA A 195 11.14 -11.60 11.99
N LEU A 196 11.06 -12.25 10.83
CA LEU A 196 11.45 -11.72 9.53
C LEU A 196 10.19 -11.43 8.72
N ILE A 197 10.08 -10.22 8.15
CA ILE A 197 8.94 -9.78 7.36
C ILE A 197 9.43 -9.50 5.93
N LEU A 198 8.94 -10.28 4.96
CA LEU A 198 9.36 -10.21 3.56
C LEU A 198 8.39 -9.36 2.74
N LEU A 199 8.83 -8.18 2.29
CA LEU A 199 8.05 -7.18 1.55
C LEU A 199 8.79 -6.67 0.30
N ALA A 200 9.76 -7.43 -0.20
CA ALA A 200 10.60 -7.08 -1.35
C ALA A 200 9.95 -7.42 -2.72
N ASN A 201 8.61 -7.45 -2.77
CA ASN A 201 7.81 -7.69 -3.96
C ASN A 201 8.32 -8.88 -4.81
N SER A 202 8.82 -8.63 -6.02
CA SER A 202 9.28 -9.67 -6.97
C SER A 202 10.47 -10.49 -6.49
N ALA A 203 11.23 -10.04 -5.48
CA ALA A 203 12.34 -10.80 -4.90
C ALA A 203 11.89 -11.80 -3.81
N VAL A 204 10.64 -11.71 -3.32
CA VAL A 204 10.12 -12.60 -2.27
C VAL A 204 10.11 -14.07 -2.72
N PRO A 205 9.61 -14.44 -3.92
CA PRO A 205 9.63 -15.83 -4.38
C PRO A 205 11.01 -16.48 -4.33
N SER A 206 12.06 -15.81 -4.82
CA SER A 206 13.41 -16.40 -4.84
C SER A 206 13.99 -16.63 -3.45
N LEU A 207 13.71 -15.73 -2.50
CA LEU A 207 14.13 -15.87 -1.11
C LEU A 207 13.41 -17.05 -0.43
N LEU A 208 12.11 -17.21 -0.69
CA LEU A 208 11.31 -18.29 -0.11
C LEU A 208 11.63 -19.66 -0.71
N GLU A 209 11.82 -19.73 -2.02
CA GLU A 209 12.20 -20.96 -2.70
C GLU A 209 13.56 -21.46 -2.17
N THR A 210 14.55 -20.57 -2.07
CA THR A 210 15.90 -20.93 -1.60
C THR A 210 15.92 -21.35 -0.13
N ALA A 211 15.18 -20.65 0.73
CA ALA A 211 15.23 -20.88 2.17
C ALA A 211 14.26 -21.98 2.66
N PHE A 212 13.11 -22.13 2.01
CA PHE A 212 12.01 -22.97 2.47
C PHE A 212 11.47 -23.94 1.42
N GLN A 213 11.94 -23.91 0.16
CA GLN A 213 11.37 -24.69 -0.94
C GLN A 213 9.87 -24.40 -1.10
N LEU A 214 9.49 -23.13 -0.89
CA LEU A 214 8.11 -22.65 -0.97
C LEU A 214 7.95 -21.77 -2.20
N THR A 215 7.07 -22.22 -3.09
CA THR A 215 6.62 -21.42 -4.22
C THR A 215 5.33 -20.68 -3.87
N LEU A 216 5.31 -19.36 -4.07
CA LEU A 216 4.10 -18.55 -3.90
C LEU A 216 3.31 -18.47 -5.23
N PRO A 217 1.97 -18.44 -5.20
CA PRO A 217 1.14 -18.28 -6.39
C PRO A 217 1.10 -16.81 -6.85
N ILE A 218 2.28 -16.23 -7.09
CA ILE A 218 2.45 -14.84 -7.54
C ILE A 218 3.37 -14.78 -8.76
N TRP A 219 3.11 -13.83 -9.65
CA TRP A 219 3.87 -13.62 -10.88
C TRP A 219 3.99 -12.13 -11.18
N SER A 220 5.12 -11.71 -11.75
CA SER A 220 5.30 -10.33 -12.21
C SER A 220 4.48 -10.10 -13.48
N ARG A 221 3.56 -9.15 -13.45
CA ARG A 221 2.77 -8.75 -14.64
C ARG A 221 3.42 -7.66 -15.48
N LEU A 222 4.39 -6.94 -14.93
CA LEU A 222 5.13 -5.87 -15.59
C LEU A 222 6.63 -6.09 -15.33
N PRO A 223 7.51 -5.85 -16.33
CA PRO A 223 8.96 -5.86 -16.13
C PRO A 223 9.41 -4.76 -15.17
#